data_AF-A0A1C0ZZ39-F1
#
_entry.id   AF-A0A1C0ZZ39-F1
#
_cell.length_a   1.000
_cell.length_b   1.000
_cell.length_c   1.000
_cell.angle_alpha   90.00
_cell.angle_beta   90.00
_cell.angle_gamma   90.00
#
_symmetry.space_group_name_H-M   'P 1'
#
loop_
_entity.id
_entity.type
_entity.pdbx_description
1 polymer ?
#
loop_
_entity_poly.entity_id
_entity_poly.type
_entity_poly.pdbx_seq_one_letter_code
_entity_poly.pdbx_strand_id
1 'polypeptide(L)'
;MPGLLRTVNGTTTLFATASIKSKQEGILSANIELVLNPRRGVSDILLNITQNACNFVTFKIQSLNRTSSRITASFGKQVHGASSANIILHEKNNHITARGFINKKAIVPVKLESGCQCGCSCSCTRTKKIRFKDGTTLRISIDKSLQLALKRLFIKLERVLKKLIPRGRKSATADPACNANCIRIGNACKSACGIFAALCTPICLSAQAVCLISCLPT
;
A
#
# COMPACT_ATOMS: atom_id res chain seq x y z
N MET A 1 8.62 6.79 -20.70
CA MET A 1 7.22 6.66 -20.23
C MET A 1 7.22 6.47 -18.73
N PRO A 2 6.43 7.22 -17.92
CA PRO A 2 6.46 7.12 -16.45
C PRO A 2 5.71 5.91 -15.88
N GLY A 3 5.35 4.93 -16.71
CA GLY A 3 4.80 3.67 -16.27
C GLY A 3 4.37 2.75 -17.42
N LEU A 4 4.07 1.51 -17.07
CA LEU A 4 3.67 0.41 -17.93
C LEU A 4 2.61 -0.41 -17.21
N LEU A 5 1.52 -0.74 -17.89
CA LEU A 5 0.51 -1.69 -17.44
C LEU A 5 0.43 -2.80 -18.49
N ARG A 6 0.63 -4.05 -18.08
CA ARG A 6 0.60 -5.21 -18.99
C ARG A 6 -0.14 -6.36 -18.34
N THR A 7 -1.02 -7.03 -19.09
CA THR A 7 -1.67 -8.26 -18.66
C THR A 7 -1.26 -9.40 -19.59
N VAL A 8 -0.77 -10.50 -19.02
CA VAL A 8 -0.41 -11.73 -19.75
C VAL A 8 -0.92 -12.93 -18.96
N ASN A 9 -1.70 -13.81 -19.59
CA ASN A 9 -2.22 -15.03 -18.97
C ASN A 9 -2.94 -14.81 -17.63
N GLY A 10 -3.70 -13.71 -17.51
CA GLY A 10 -4.43 -13.33 -16.29
C GLY A 10 -3.55 -12.78 -15.16
N THR A 11 -2.25 -12.59 -15.39
CA THR A 11 -1.35 -11.85 -14.50
C THR A 11 -1.20 -10.42 -15.01
N THR A 12 -1.57 -9.44 -14.19
CA THR A 12 -1.40 -8.02 -14.49
C THR A 12 -0.20 -7.49 -13.73
N THR A 13 0.72 -6.87 -14.47
CA THR A 13 1.87 -6.17 -13.92
C THR A 13 1.73 -4.67 -14.21
N LEU A 14 1.90 -3.86 -13.17
CA LEU A 14 1.99 -2.41 -13.26
C LEU A 14 3.35 -1.97 -12.73
N PHE A 15 4.02 -1.13 -13.52
CA PHE A 15 5.13 -0.30 -13.08
C PHE A 15 4.72 1.15 -13.22
N ALA A 16 4.93 1.99 -12.21
CA ALA A 16 4.77 3.42 -12.35
C ALA A 16 5.75 4.19 -11.48
N THR A 17 6.21 5.32 -12.00
CA THR A 17 7.14 6.21 -11.33
C THR A 17 6.60 7.63 -11.33
N ALA A 18 6.72 8.29 -10.19
CA ALA A 18 6.51 9.72 -10.07
C ALA A 18 7.67 10.35 -9.31
N SER A 19 8.05 11.57 -9.72
CA SER A 19 9.08 12.34 -9.03
C SER A 19 8.66 13.79 -8.89
N ILE A 20 9.01 14.42 -7.77
CA ILE A 20 8.86 15.86 -7.55
C ILE A 20 10.19 16.44 -7.06
N LYS A 21 10.44 17.72 -7.39
CA LYS A 21 11.52 18.50 -6.81
C LYS A 21 10.92 19.40 -5.73
N SER A 22 11.41 19.25 -4.51
CA SER A 22 11.11 20.10 -3.36
C SER A 22 12.30 21.02 -3.10
N LYS A 23 12.03 22.28 -2.73
CA LYS A 23 13.10 23.22 -2.34
C LYS A 23 13.82 22.77 -1.07
N GLN A 24 13.09 22.17 -0.12
CA GLN A 24 13.62 21.77 1.19
C GLN A 24 14.08 20.31 1.22
N GLU A 25 13.35 19.42 0.52
CA GLU A 25 13.57 17.97 0.61
C GLU A 25 14.41 17.42 -0.56
N GLY A 26 14.76 18.26 -1.53
CA GLY A 26 15.40 17.83 -2.77
C GLY A 26 14.45 17.03 -3.67
N ILE A 27 14.96 16.02 -4.36
CA ILE A 27 14.18 15.17 -5.27
C ILE A 27 13.57 14.01 -4.48
N LEU A 28 12.25 13.94 -4.49
CA LEU A 28 11.50 12.78 -4.02
C LEU A 28 10.98 12.00 -5.20
N SER A 29 11.19 10.68 -5.19
CA SER A 29 10.70 9.76 -6.21
C SER A 29 9.96 8.61 -5.58
N ALA A 30 8.83 8.23 -6.14
CA ALA A 30 8.06 7.05 -5.77
C ALA A 30 7.99 6.12 -6.97
N ASN A 31 8.41 4.87 -6.76
CA ASN A 31 8.34 3.79 -7.73
C ASN A 31 7.40 2.74 -7.17
N ILE A 32 6.35 2.41 -7.91
CA ILE A 32 5.43 1.33 -7.58
C ILE A 32 5.59 0.22 -8.61
N GLU A 33 5.73 -0.99 -8.10
CA GLU A 33 5.63 -2.23 -8.85
C GLU A 33 4.52 -3.06 -8.23
N LEU A 34 3.67 -3.61 -9.08
CA LEU A 34 2.52 -4.37 -8.67
C LEU A 34 2.35 -5.54 -9.62
N VAL A 35 2.31 -6.75 -9.08
CA VAL A 35 2.04 -7.99 -9.81
C VAL A 35 0.83 -8.64 -9.17
N LEU A 36 -0.23 -8.80 -9.95
CA LEU A 36 -1.51 -9.35 -9.49
C LEU A 36 -1.93 -10.50 -10.37
N ASN A 37 -2.28 -11.61 -9.74
CA ASN A 37 -3.02 -12.70 -10.38
C ASN A 37 -4.20 -13.08 -9.47
N PRO A 38 -5.41 -12.58 -9.76
CA PRO A 38 -6.57 -12.80 -8.90
C PRO A 38 -6.98 -14.28 -8.83
N ARG A 39 -6.74 -15.07 -9.89
CA ARG A 39 -7.03 -16.51 -9.92
C ARG A 39 -6.11 -17.32 -9.02
N ARG A 40 -4.83 -16.93 -8.94
CA ARG A 40 -3.83 -17.58 -8.09
C ARG A 40 -3.77 -16.99 -6.68
N GLY A 41 -4.52 -15.91 -6.41
CA GLY A 41 -4.46 -15.18 -5.15
C GLY A 41 -3.10 -14.54 -4.88
N VAL A 42 -2.28 -14.37 -5.93
CA VAL A 42 -0.94 -13.79 -5.84
C VAL A 42 -1.08 -12.28 -5.99
N SER A 43 -0.61 -11.55 -4.99
CA SER A 43 -0.45 -10.11 -5.06
C SER A 43 0.88 -9.74 -4.44
N ASP A 44 1.81 -9.28 -5.27
CA ASP A 44 3.06 -8.68 -4.84
C ASP A 44 3.02 -7.20 -5.16
N ILE A 45 3.21 -6.38 -4.13
CA ILE A 45 3.17 -4.94 -4.22
C ILE A 45 4.46 -4.42 -3.63
N LEU A 46 5.21 -3.63 -4.39
CA LEU A 46 6.39 -2.93 -3.94
C LEU A 46 6.17 -1.43 -4.14
N LEU A 47 6.35 -0.64 -3.09
CA LEU A 47 6.57 0.79 -3.21
C LEU A 47 7.95 1.11 -2.67
N ASN A 48 8.75 1.79 -3.48
CA ASN A 48 9.99 2.39 -3.06
C ASN A 48 9.91 3.91 -3.20
N ILE A 49 10.13 4.63 -2.10
CA ILE A 49 10.26 6.08 -2.07
C ILE A 49 11.70 6.42 -1.75
N THR A 50 12.30 7.27 -2.59
CA THR A 50 13.67 7.76 -2.40
C THR A 50 13.70 9.28 -2.24
N GLN A 51 14.64 9.77 -1.44
CA GLN A 51 14.99 11.19 -1.30
C GLN A 51 16.45 11.39 -1.71
N ASN A 52 16.71 12.16 -2.76
CA ASN A 52 18.07 12.42 -3.28
C ASN A 52 18.93 11.13 -3.40
N ALA A 53 18.36 10.07 -3.99
CA ALA A 53 18.94 8.72 -4.13
C ALA A 53 19.05 7.86 -2.84
N CYS A 54 18.75 8.38 -1.66
CA CYS A 54 18.65 7.58 -0.44
C CYS A 54 17.26 6.94 -0.32
N ASN A 55 17.19 5.68 0.15
CA ASN A 55 15.91 5.06 0.51
C ASN A 55 15.26 5.86 1.64
N PHE A 56 14.08 6.41 1.36
CA PHE A 56 13.24 7.02 2.37
C PHE A 56 12.33 5.96 2.98
N VAL A 57 11.58 5.22 2.15
CA VAL A 57 10.71 4.12 2.60
C VAL A 57 10.57 3.09 1.50
N THR A 58 10.72 1.81 1.85
CA THR A 58 10.28 0.70 1.00
C THR A 58 9.19 -0.08 1.72
N PHE A 59 8.07 -0.32 1.04
CA PHE A 59 7.03 -1.25 1.45
C PHE A 59 6.94 -2.39 0.45
N LYS A 60 6.91 -3.62 0.96
CA LYS A 60 6.56 -4.82 0.21
C LYS A 60 5.36 -5.48 0.85
N ILE A 61 4.31 -5.72 0.09
CA ILE A 61 3.14 -6.51 0.51
C ILE A 61 3.07 -7.73 -0.38
N GLN A 62 3.12 -8.90 0.22
CA GLN A 62 3.10 -10.18 -0.47
C GLN A 62 1.92 -11.02 0.05
N SER A 63 1.10 -11.53 -0.86
CA SER A 63 0.13 -12.57 -0.52
C SER A 63 0.86 -13.87 -0.19
N LEU A 64 0.60 -14.45 0.98
CA LEU A 64 1.15 -15.75 1.37
C LEU A 64 0.18 -16.87 1.00
N ASN A 65 -1.12 -16.61 1.17
CA ASN A 65 -2.21 -17.48 0.77
C ASN A 65 -3.49 -16.64 0.65
N ARG A 66 -4.63 -17.30 0.43
CA ARG A 66 -5.91 -16.61 0.27
C ARG A 66 -6.31 -15.75 1.48
N THR A 67 -5.90 -16.07 2.70
CA THR A 67 -6.35 -15.38 3.92
C THR A 67 -5.22 -14.67 4.66
N SER A 68 -4.01 -14.64 4.11
CA SER A 68 -2.88 -14.02 4.78
C SER A 68 -1.91 -13.35 3.84
N SER A 69 -1.35 -12.24 4.33
CA SER A 69 -0.36 -11.44 3.62
C SER A 69 0.78 -11.07 4.55
N ARG A 70 1.96 -10.84 4.00
CA ARG A 70 3.11 -10.29 4.72
C ARG A 70 3.39 -8.88 4.24
N ILE A 71 3.57 -7.98 5.19
CA ILE A 71 4.10 -6.64 4.98
C ILE A 71 5.55 -6.66 5.45
N THR A 72 6.46 -6.32 4.57
CA THR A 72 7.83 -5.97 4.94
C THR A 72 8.04 -4.49 4.66
N ALA A 73 8.57 -3.75 5.61
CA ALA A 73 8.90 -2.34 5.40
C ALA A 73 10.34 -2.05 5.86
N SER A 74 11.02 -1.18 5.13
CA SER A 74 12.30 -0.59 5.55
C SER A 74 12.20 0.92 5.46
N PHE A 75 12.78 1.60 6.45
CA PHE A 75 12.67 3.04 6.61
C PHE A 75 14.06 3.67 6.65
N GLY A 76 14.21 4.79 5.96
CA GLY A 76 15.40 5.64 5.98
C GLY A 76 15.51 6.44 7.27
N LYS A 77 16.63 7.15 7.42
CA LYS A 77 16.96 7.92 8.63
C LYS A 77 15.96 9.04 8.95
N GLN A 78 15.23 9.51 7.94
CA GLN A 78 14.23 10.57 8.04
C GLN A 78 12.92 10.11 8.69
N VAL A 79 12.74 8.80 8.89
CA VAL A 79 11.59 8.23 9.61
C VAL A 79 12.04 7.90 11.03
N HIS A 80 11.58 8.69 11.98
CA HIS A 80 11.91 8.46 13.38
C HIS A 80 10.99 7.40 13.99
N GLY A 81 11.55 6.54 14.83
CA GLY A 81 10.82 5.52 15.59
C GLY A 81 10.56 4.21 14.85
N ALA A 82 10.87 4.11 13.55
CA ALA A 82 10.83 2.86 12.80
C ALA A 82 12.00 2.77 11.81
N SER A 83 12.70 1.64 11.80
CA SER A 83 13.75 1.29 10.83
C SER A 83 13.35 0.10 9.96
N SER A 84 12.55 -0.82 10.52
CA SER A 84 12.07 -2.00 9.80
C SER A 84 10.75 -2.50 10.38
N ALA A 85 9.96 -3.16 9.55
CA ALA A 85 8.77 -3.89 9.96
C ALA A 85 8.65 -5.20 9.18
N ASN A 86 8.19 -6.26 9.86
CA ASN A 86 7.79 -7.52 9.24
C ASN A 86 6.52 -8.01 9.95
N ILE A 87 5.38 -7.87 9.29
CA ILE A 87 4.06 -8.05 9.87
C ILE A 87 3.28 -9.02 9.00
N ILE A 88 2.74 -10.07 9.62
CA ILE A 88 1.79 -10.99 9.01
C ILE A 88 0.39 -10.51 9.34
N LEU A 89 -0.41 -10.31 8.30
CA LEU A 89 -1.84 -10.08 8.36
C LEU A 89 -2.55 -11.40 8.14
N HIS A 90 -3.54 -11.70 8.97
CA HIS A 90 -4.40 -12.85 8.80
C HIS A 90 -5.86 -12.40 8.87
N GLU A 91 -6.59 -12.66 7.80
CA GLU A 91 -8.01 -12.40 7.62
C GLU A 91 -8.84 -13.60 8.09
N LYS A 92 -9.79 -13.36 9.00
CA LYS A 92 -10.77 -14.35 9.45
C LYS A 92 -12.07 -13.65 9.79
N ASN A 93 -13.21 -14.11 9.26
CA ASN A 93 -14.54 -13.58 9.55
C ASN A 93 -14.64 -12.05 9.40
N ASN A 94 -14.13 -11.47 8.30
CA ASN A 94 -14.04 -10.02 8.09
C ASN A 94 -13.26 -9.26 9.19
N HIS A 95 -12.35 -9.93 9.89
CA HIS A 95 -11.40 -9.29 10.78
C HIS A 95 -9.99 -9.57 10.31
N ILE A 96 -9.17 -8.52 10.30
CA ILE A 96 -7.76 -8.65 9.97
C ILE A 96 -6.98 -8.59 11.27
N THR A 97 -6.26 -9.65 11.59
CA THR A 97 -5.33 -9.68 12.73
C THR A 97 -3.92 -9.41 12.22
N ALA A 98 -3.19 -8.51 12.86
CA ALA A 98 -1.80 -8.21 12.55
C ALA A 98 -0.89 -8.73 13.67
N ARG A 99 0.15 -9.48 13.31
CA ARG A 99 1.20 -9.94 14.24
C ARG A 99 2.57 -9.81 13.58
N GLY A 100 3.62 -9.56 14.36
CA GLY A 100 4.97 -9.49 13.81
C GLY A 100 5.88 -8.58 14.62
N PHE A 101 6.80 -7.93 13.93
CA PHE A 101 7.88 -7.16 14.53
C PHE A 101 8.01 -5.78 13.88
N ILE A 102 8.32 -4.78 14.69
CA ILE A 102 8.77 -3.45 14.25
C ILE A 102 10.04 -3.15 15.05
N ASN A 103 11.12 -2.74 14.39
CA ASN A 103 12.45 -2.57 14.99
C ASN A 103 12.91 -3.80 15.80
N LYS A 104 12.64 -5.00 15.27
CA LYS A 104 12.88 -6.30 15.95
C LYS A 104 12.10 -6.51 17.25
N LYS A 105 11.21 -5.59 17.65
CA LYS A 105 10.32 -5.73 18.81
C LYS A 105 8.97 -6.32 18.40
N ALA A 106 8.52 -7.34 19.12
CA ALA A 106 7.24 -8.00 18.86
C ALA A 106 6.06 -7.07 19.18
N ILE A 107 5.15 -6.89 18.23
CA ILE A 107 3.92 -6.15 18.45
C ILE A 107 2.89 -7.02 19.17
N VAL A 108 2.06 -6.40 20.00
CA VAL A 108 0.84 -7.03 20.51
C VAL A 108 -0.09 -7.26 19.31
N PRO A 109 -0.70 -8.44 19.14
CA PRO A 109 -1.62 -8.68 18.04
C PRO A 109 -2.74 -7.65 18.02
N VAL A 110 -2.94 -6.97 16.90
CA VAL A 110 -3.95 -5.91 16.77
C VAL A 110 -5.04 -6.38 15.82
N LYS A 111 -6.30 -6.22 16.22
CA LYS A 111 -7.44 -6.34 15.31
C LYS A 111 -7.58 -5.05 14.50
N LEU A 112 -7.38 -5.16 13.20
CA LEU A 112 -7.63 -4.13 12.22
C LEU A 112 -9.05 -4.34 11.68
N GLU A 113 -9.84 -3.27 11.65
CA GLU A 113 -11.17 -3.33 11.05
C GLU A 113 -11.00 -3.49 9.53
N SER A 114 -11.75 -4.41 8.94
CA SER A 114 -11.89 -4.48 7.49
C SER A 114 -12.96 -3.48 7.08
N GLY A 115 -12.58 -2.41 6.39
CA GLY A 115 -13.55 -1.48 5.82
C GLY A 115 -13.43 -0.06 6.35
N CYS A 116 -12.43 0.68 5.85
CA CYS A 116 -12.69 2.07 5.49
C CYS A 116 -13.11 2.05 4.01
N GLN A 117 -14.42 2.07 3.73
CA GLN A 117 -14.94 2.44 2.41
C GLN A 117 -14.68 3.94 2.24
N CYS A 118 -13.50 4.30 1.73
CA CYS A 118 -13.19 5.69 1.40
C CYS A 118 -13.94 6.11 0.14
N GLY A 119 -15.25 6.38 0.28
CA GLY A 119 -16.08 7.11 -0.67
C GLY A 119 -16.56 8.47 -0.12
N CYS A 120 -16.51 8.66 1.20
CA CYS A 120 -16.93 9.90 1.86
C CYS A 120 -15.93 10.26 2.97
N SER A 121 -15.99 11.53 3.35
CA SER A 121 -15.32 12.37 4.36
C SER A 121 -14.98 11.78 5.75
N CYS A 122 -14.75 10.48 5.88
CA CYS A 122 -14.50 9.82 7.16
C CYS A 122 -12.99 9.75 7.43
N SER A 123 -12.61 10.15 8.65
CA SER A 123 -11.25 10.21 9.15
C SER A 123 -10.57 8.84 9.23
N CYS A 124 -10.11 8.27 8.11
CA CYS A 124 -9.20 7.11 8.09
C CYS A 124 -7.76 7.51 8.50
N THR A 125 -7.60 8.64 9.19
CA THR A 125 -6.35 9.19 9.76
C THR A 125 -6.08 8.75 11.19
N ARG A 126 -6.95 7.95 11.82
CA ARG A 126 -6.65 7.40 13.16
C ARG A 126 -5.49 6.41 13.05
N THR A 127 -4.30 6.92 13.36
CA THR A 127 -3.11 6.13 13.62
C THR A 127 -3.45 5.16 14.75
N LYS A 128 -3.53 3.86 14.46
CA LYS A 128 -3.70 2.88 15.54
C LYS A 128 -2.43 2.89 16.38
N LYS A 129 -2.55 3.18 17.67
CA LYS A 129 -1.44 3.06 18.62
C LYS A 129 -1.00 1.60 18.65
N ILE A 130 0.18 1.30 18.13
CA ILE A 130 0.76 -0.04 18.19
C ILE A 130 1.54 -0.16 19.51
N ARG A 131 1.16 -1.15 20.31
CA ARG A 131 1.88 -1.52 21.52
C ARG A 131 2.80 -2.69 21.24
N PHE A 132 3.96 -2.67 21.86
CA PHE A 132 4.90 -3.78 21.90
C PHE A 132 4.60 -4.69 23.10
N LYS A 133 5.06 -5.94 23.03
CA LYS A 133 4.92 -6.89 24.15
C LYS A 133 5.67 -6.45 25.41
N ASP A 134 6.67 -5.57 25.28
CA ASP A 134 7.39 -4.96 26.40
C ASP A 134 6.64 -3.79 27.06
N GLY A 135 5.39 -3.52 26.64
CA GLY A 135 4.54 -2.43 27.18
C GLY A 135 4.77 -1.07 26.52
N THR A 136 5.84 -0.90 25.74
CA THR A 136 6.13 0.37 25.05
C THR A 136 5.19 0.58 23.86
N THR A 137 5.02 1.84 23.43
CA THR A 137 4.17 2.20 22.27
C THR A 137 5.03 2.72 21.13
N LEU A 138 4.72 2.28 19.91
CA LEU A 138 5.33 2.79 18.69
C LEU A 138 4.90 4.24 18.45
N ARG A 139 5.89 5.12 18.26
CA ARG A 139 5.70 6.49 17.81
C ARG A 139 6.53 6.70 16.56
N ILE A 140 5.85 6.85 15.42
CA ILE A 140 6.51 7.16 14.14
C ILE A 140 6.30 8.64 13.84
N SER A 141 7.35 9.33 13.45
CA SER A 141 7.27 10.72 12.99
C SER A 141 8.18 10.99 11.82
N ILE A 142 7.77 11.96 11.00
CA ILE A 142 8.53 12.53 9.89
C ILE A 142 8.36 14.05 9.95
N ASP A 143 9.30 14.79 9.38
CA ASP A 143 9.21 16.25 9.34
C ASP A 143 7.97 16.73 8.57
N LYS A 144 7.41 17.87 9.01
CA LYS A 144 6.18 18.43 8.44
C LYS A 144 6.36 18.83 6.97
N SER A 145 7.52 19.39 6.62
CA SER A 145 7.90 19.72 5.24
C SER A 145 7.93 18.47 4.36
N LEU A 146 8.56 17.40 4.84
CA LEU A 146 8.62 16.11 4.18
C LEU A 146 7.23 15.49 4.01
N GLN A 147 6.38 15.56 5.03
CA GLN A 147 4.99 15.10 4.95
C GLN A 147 4.19 15.81 3.84
N LEU A 148 4.35 17.14 3.70
CA LEU A 148 3.71 17.90 2.63
C LEU A 148 4.27 17.54 1.25
N ALA A 149 5.57 17.34 1.14
CA ALA A 149 6.21 16.92 -0.10
C ALA A 149 5.73 15.52 -0.52
N LEU A 150 5.64 14.56 0.40
CA LEU A 150 5.07 13.23 0.15
C LEU A 150 3.62 13.30 -0.33
N LYS A 151 2.77 14.14 0.28
CA LYS A 151 1.40 14.36 -0.20
C LYS A 151 1.37 14.78 -1.68
N ARG A 152 2.22 15.74 -2.07
CA ARG A 152 2.32 16.21 -3.46
C ARG A 152 2.84 15.11 -4.39
N LEU A 153 3.82 14.33 -3.95
CA LEU A 153 4.36 13.19 -4.70
C LEU A 153 3.27 12.16 -4.97
N PHE A 154 2.48 11.83 -3.96
CA PHE A 154 1.40 10.85 -4.07
C PHE A 154 0.26 11.33 -4.97
N ILE A 155 -0.11 12.61 -4.92
CA ILE A 155 -1.07 13.19 -5.89
C ILE A 155 -0.54 13.05 -7.32
N LYS A 156 0.76 13.26 -7.54
CA LYS A 156 1.38 13.09 -8.86
C LYS A 156 1.37 11.62 -9.29
N LEU A 157 1.72 10.69 -8.39
CA LEU A 157 1.66 9.25 -8.65
C LEU A 157 0.25 8.80 -9.01
N GLU A 158 -0.76 9.24 -8.26
CA GLU A 158 -2.17 8.95 -8.55
C GLU A 158 -2.58 9.41 -9.96
N ARG A 159 -2.12 10.58 -10.40
CA ARG A 159 -2.36 11.08 -11.76
C ARG A 159 -1.68 10.20 -12.82
N VAL A 160 -0.46 9.71 -12.56
CA VAL A 160 0.23 8.78 -13.47
C VAL A 160 -0.57 7.48 -13.59
N LEU A 161 -0.98 6.92 -12.46
CA LEU A 161 -1.77 5.70 -12.41
C LEU A 161 -3.10 5.86 -13.15
N LYS A 162 -3.86 6.94 -12.89
CA LYS A 162 -5.12 7.25 -13.60
C LYS A 162 -4.99 7.33 -15.12
N LYS A 163 -3.78 7.61 -15.65
CA LYS A 163 -3.53 7.61 -17.10
C LYS A 163 -3.22 6.22 -17.65
N LEU A 164 -2.62 5.34 -16.84
CA LEU A 164 -2.29 3.97 -17.21
C LEU A 164 -3.51 3.04 -17.14
N ILE A 165 -4.46 3.38 -16.26
CA ILE A 165 -5.71 2.65 -16.11
C ILE A 165 -6.65 3.03 -17.26
N PRO A 166 -7.03 2.10 -18.15
CA PRO A 166 -7.98 2.41 -19.21
C PRO A 166 -9.30 2.91 -18.59
N ARG A 167 -9.78 4.07 -19.04
CA ARG A 167 -11.11 4.57 -18.66
C ARG A 167 -12.13 3.60 -19.24
N GLY A 168 -12.66 2.71 -18.40
CA GLY A 168 -13.56 1.64 -18.85
C GLY A 168 -14.68 2.18 -19.74
N ARG A 169 -14.85 1.56 -20.92
CA ARG A 169 -16.12 1.59 -21.63
C ARG A 169 -17.15 0.85 -20.75
N LYS A 170 -18.32 1.45 -20.55
CA LYS A 170 -19.39 1.01 -19.63
C LYS A 170 -20.01 -0.39 -19.91
N SER A 171 -19.42 -1.27 -20.73
CA SER A 171 -20.16 -2.43 -21.27
C SER A 171 -19.53 -3.82 -21.06
N ALA A 172 -18.57 -3.98 -20.14
CA ALA A 172 -18.03 -5.29 -19.81
C ALA A 172 -18.35 -5.64 -18.35
N THR A 173 -19.19 -6.65 -18.15
CA THR A 173 -19.51 -7.20 -16.82
C THR A 173 -18.26 -7.85 -16.23
N ALA A 174 -17.59 -7.13 -15.33
CA ALA A 174 -16.46 -7.64 -14.56
C ALA A 174 -16.89 -8.83 -13.69
N ASP A 175 -16.02 -9.83 -13.56
CA ASP A 175 -16.27 -11.01 -12.72
C ASP A 175 -16.53 -10.59 -11.26
N PRO A 176 -17.73 -10.84 -10.70
CA PRO A 176 -18.08 -10.47 -9.32
C PRO A 176 -17.14 -11.06 -8.27
N ALA A 177 -16.67 -12.30 -8.48
CA ALA A 177 -15.75 -12.96 -7.56
C ALA A 177 -14.36 -12.31 -7.61
N CYS A 178 -13.91 -11.92 -8.79
CA CYS A 178 -12.68 -11.16 -8.98
C CYS A 178 -12.76 -9.78 -8.30
N ASN A 179 -13.86 -9.05 -8.49
CA ASN A 179 -14.07 -7.75 -7.86
C ASN A 179 -14.06 -7.82 -6.33
N ALA A 180 -14.73 -8.81 -5.74
CA ALA A 180 -14.73 -9.03 -4.30
C ALA A 180 -13.30 -9.29 -3.78
N ASN A 181 -12.52 -10.10 -4.49
CA ASN A 181 -11.13 -10.38 -4.13
C ASN A 181 -10.24 -9.12 -4.23
N CYS A 182 -10.46 -8.27 -5.22
CA CYS A 182 -9.73 -7.01 -5.38
C CYS A 182 -10.07 -5.98 -4.31
N ILE A 183 -11.34 -5.86 -3.93
CA ILE A 183 -11.76 -5.04 -2.80
C ILE A 183 -11.12 -5.54 -1.50
N ARG A 184 -11.05 -6.87 -1.33
CA ARG A 184 -10.42 -7.52 -0.18
C ARG A 184 -8.92 -7.24 -0.10
N ILE A 185 -8.18 -7.35 -1.21
CA ILE A 185 -6.76 -6.98 -1.30
C ILE A 185 -6.58 -5.49 -0.95
N GLY A 186 -7.44 -4.62 -1.51
CA GLY A 186 -7.44 -3.19 -1.20
C GLY A 186 -7.69 -2.88 0.27
N ASN A 187 -8.64 -3.57 0.89
CA ASN A 187 -8.96 -3.43 2.31
C ASN A 187 -7.84 -3.98 3.20
N ALA A 188 -7.29 -5.16 2.88
CA ALA A 188 -6.15 -5.73 3.58
C ALA A 188 -4.95 -4.79 3.54
N CYS A 189 -4.67 -4.20 2.39
CA CYS A 189 -3.63 -3.21 2.21
C CYS A 189 -3.94 -1.90 2.98
N LYS A 190 -5.16 -1.37 2.97
CA LYS A 190 -5.51 -0.17 3.75
C LYS A 190 -5.39 -0.41 5.24
N SER A 191 -5.87 -1.55 5.72
CA SER A 191 -5.76 -1.97 7.11
C SER A 191 -4.28 -2.14 7.51
N ALA A 192 -3.46 -2.76 6.66
CA ALA A 192 -2.00 -2.84 6.79
C ALA A 192 -1.34 -1.47 6.93
N CYS A 193 -1.70 -0.56 6.03
CA CYS A 193 -1.21 0.81 6.04
C CYS A 193 -1.72 1.61 7.23
N GLY A 194 -2.77 1.20 7.96
CA GLY A 194 -3.23 1.87 9.18
C GLY A 194 -2.14 2.00 10.27
N ILE A 195 -1.12 1.14 10.22
CA ILE A 195 0.07 1.22 11.08
C ILE A 195 1.01 2.35 10.63
N PHE A 196 1.10 2.59 9.31
CA PHE A 196 2.02 3.52 8.65
C PHE A 196 1.27 4.53 7.76
N ALA A 197 0.10 5.03 8.19
CA ALA A 197 -0.93 5.59 7.31
C ALA A 197 -0.47 6.74 6.40
N ALA A 198 0.51 7.53 6.83
CA ALA A 198 1.07 8.62 6.03
C ALA A 198 1.98 8.16 4.87
N LEU A 199 2.53 6.94 4.94
CA LEU A 199 3.58 6.45 4.05
C LEU A 199 3.08 5.40 3.05
N CYS A 200 1.93 4.79 3.31
CA CYS A 200 1.52 3.53 2.67
C CYS A 200 0.15 3.62 1.95
N THR A 201 -0.74 4.53 2.36
CA THR A 201 -2.12 4.65 1.82
C THR A 201 -2.25 4.72 0.29
N PRO A 202 -1.42 5.49 -0.44
CA PRO A 202 -1.50 5.60 -1.91
C PRO A 202 -1.27 4.27 -2.63
N ILE A 203 -0.43 3.39 -2.07
CA ILE A 203 -0.14 2.07 -2.64
C ILE A 203 -1.40 1.23 -2.70
N CYS A 204 -2.20 1.25 -1.65
CA CYS A 204 -3.37 0.39 -1.54
C CYS A 204 -4.51 0.81 -2.44
N LEU A 205 -4.65 2.10 -2.68
CA LEU A 205 -5.58 2.62 -3.69
C LEU A 205 -5.13 2.19 -5.09
N SER A 206 -3.83 2.23 -5.36
CA SER A 206 -3.24 1.80 -6.62
C SER A 206 -3.44 0.30 -6.87
N ALA A 207 -3.14 -0.51 -5.85
CA ALA A 207 -3.30 -1.96 -5.90
C ALA A 207 -4.76 -2.38 -6.10
N GLN A 208 -5.70 -1.73 -5.39
CA GLN A 208 -7.12 -1.97 -5.58
C GLN A 208 -7.56 -1.61 -7.00
N ALA A 209 -7.17 -0.42 -7.49
CA ALA A 209 -7.58 0.06 -8.80
C ALA A 209 -7.05 -0.83 -9.94
N VAL A 210 -5.79 -1.27 -9.86
CA VAL A 210 -5.22 -2.17 -10.87
C VAL A 210 -5.83 -3.56 -10.80
N CYS A 211 -6.08 -4.09 -9.60
CA CYS A 211 -6.74 -5.38 -9.47
C CYS A 211 -8.11 -5.40 -10.16
N LEU A 212 -8.90 -4.33 -9.99
CA LEU A 212 -10.20 -4.20 -10.65
C LEU A 212 -10.10 -4.20 -12.18
N ILE A 213 -9.01 -3.70 -12.75
CA ILE A 213 -8.76 -3.76 -14.21
C ILE A 213 -8.50 -5.19 -14.66
N SER A 214 -7.77 -5.97 -13.86
CA SER A 214 -7.53 -7.39 -14.12
C SER A 214 -8.82 -8.23 -14.10
N CYS A 215 -9.91 -7.69 -13.55
CA CYS A 215 -11.22 -8.32 -13.51
C CYS A 215 -12.11 -8.00 -14.72
N LEU A 216 -11.68 -7.10 -15.60
CA LEU A 216 -12.37 -6.85 -16.86
C LEU A 216 -12.07 -8.02 -17.83
N PRO A 217 -13.08 -8.50 -18.59
CA PRO A 217 -12.82 -9.47 -19.63
C PRO A 217 -11.85 -8.86 -20.67
N THR A 218 -10.79 -9.62 -20.97
CA THR A 218 -9.79 -9.30 -22.01
C THR A 218 -10.35 -9.48 -23.40
#